data_AF-A0A7X8W1U2-F1
#
_entry.id   AF-A0A7X8W1U2-F1
#
_cell.length_a   1.000
_cell.length_b   1.000
_cell.length_c   1.000
_cell.angle_alpha   90.00
_cell.angle_beta   90.00
_cell.angle_gamma   90.00
#
_symmetry.space_group_name_H-M   'P 1'
#
loop_
_entity.id
_entity.type
_entity.pdbx_description
1 polymer ?
#
loop_
_entity_poly.entity_id
_entity_poly.type
_entity_poly.pdbx_seq_one_letter_code
_entity_poly.pdbx_strand_id
1 'polypeptide(L)'
;MKKIIYSDEATAKGLIKGKKSALINFETMLNLEVSISKTYSREDAKKGFEQLKRWCSTSAFEVVVLANFSSMLPFVDKAHVLEWLSDHASEWEFPTLVMVGECEDGDFLKLF
;
A
#
# COMPACT_ATOMS: atom_id res chain seq x y z
N MET A 1 16.91 -4.64 -3.27
CA MET A 1 16.14 -4.68 -2.01
C MET A 1 14.67 -4.56 -2.38
N LYS A 2 13.79 -5.48 -1.96
CA LYS A 2 12.37 -5.44 -2.34
C LYS A 2 11.75 -4.14 -1.80
N LYS A 3 11.10 -3.35 -2.66
CA LYS A 3 10.47 -2.08 -2.28
C LYS A 3 9.04 -2.25 -1.77
N ILE A 4 8.44 -3.40 -2.01
CA ILE A 4 7.09 -3.73 -1.56
C ILE A 4 7.20 -4.85 -0.51
N ILE A 5 6.58 -4.62 0.65
CA ILE A 5 6.68 -5.46 1.84
C ILE A 5 5.26 -5.73 2.33
N TYR A 6 4.94 -6.99 2.57
CA TYR A 6 3.74 -7.38 3.30
C TYR A 6 4.12 -7.70 4.75
N SER A 7 3.54 -7.01 5.73
CA SER A 7 3.92 -7.17 7.14
C SER A 7 2.78 -6.84 8.11
N ASP A 8 3.01 -7.12 9.39
CA ASP A 8 2.14 -6.68 10.47
C ASP A 8 2.26 -5.16 10.78
N GLU A 9 1.36 -4.67 11.64
CA GLU A 9 1.33 -3.27 12.08
C GLU A 9 2.59 -2.86 12.86
N ALA A 10 3.16 -3.76 13.67
CA ALA A 10 4.34 -3.46 14.48
C ALA A 10 5.56 -3.19 13.59
N THR A 11 5.72 -4.00 12.54
CA THR A 11 6.76 -3.86 11.51
C THR A 11 6.54 -2.57 10.72
N ALA A 12 5.30 -2.28 10.31
CA ALA A 12 4.97 -1.03 9.63
C ALA A 12 5.32 0.20 10.48
N LYS A 13 5.02 0.19 11.78
CA LYS A 13 5.42 1.24 12.74
C LYS A 13 6.93 1.44 12.80
N GLY A 14 7.70 0.34 12.81
CA GLY A 14 9.16 0.41 12.74
C GLY A 14 9.65 1.05 11.44
N LEU A 15 9.03 0.71 10.31
CA LEU A 15 9.44 1.18 8.98
C LEU A 15 9.14 2.66 8.73
N ILE A 16 8.07 3.21 9.32
CA ILE A 16 7.69 4.63 9.18
C ILE A 16 8.44 5.58 10.12
N LYS A 17 9.02 5.06 11.21
CA LYS A 17 9.61 5.90 12.28
C LYS A 17 10.70 6.82 11.71
N GLY A 18 10.51 8.13 11.86
CA GLY A 18 11.44 9.16 11.41
C GLY A 18 11.45 9.40 9.90
N LYS A 19 10.50 8.85 9.15
CA LYS A 19 10.39 9.00 7.70
C LYS A 19 9.14 9.76 7.29
N LYS A 20 9.21 10.50 6.19
CA LYS A 20 8.03 11.12 5.58
C LYS A 20 7.15 10.03 4.96
N SER A 21 5.98 9.83 5.54
CA SER A 21 5.15 8.65 5.26
C SER A 21 3.70 9.00 4.99
N ALA A 22 3.02 8.16 4.22
CA ALA A 22 1.60 8.29 3.94
C ALA A 22 0.87 6.98 4.23
N LEU A 23 -0.40 7.05 4.61
CA LEU A 23 -1.26 5.89 4.86
C LEU A 23 -2.52 5.98 4.00
N ILE A 24 -2.83 4.89 3.31
CA ILE A 24 -4.13 4.65 2.70
C ILE A 24 -4.80 3.52 3.49
N ASN A 25 -5.92 3.84 4.10
CA ASN A 25 -6.80 2.92 4.80
C ASN A 25 -7.95 2.50 3.89
N PHE A 26 -8.28 1.21 3.91
CA PHE A 26 -9.54 0.72 3.36
C PHE A 26 -10.33 -0.01 4.42
N GLU A 27 -11.60 0.38 4.56
CA GLU A 27 -12.61 -0.20 5.49
C GLU A 27 -12.32 -0.11 6.99
N THR A 28 -11.06 -0.05 7.41
CA THR A 28 -10.62 0.04 8.79
C THR A 28 -9.68 1.23 8.98
N MET A 29 -9.69 1.81 10.17
CA MET A 29 -8.70 2.82 10.54
C MET A 29 -7.50 2.14 11.21
N LEU A 30 -6.49 1.78 10.42
CA LEU A 30 -5.16 1.59 10.98
C LEU A 30 -4.66 2.96 11.44
N ASN A 31 -4.28 3.07 12.71
CA ASN A 31 -3.80 4.33 13.30
C ASN A 31 -2.28 4.30 13.38
N LEU A 32 -1.63 4.84 12.35
CA LEU A 32 -0.18 5.04 12.30
C LEU A 32 0.16 6.52 12.34
N GLU A 33 1.27 6.86 13.01
CA GLU A 33 1.82 8.21 13.02
C GLU A 33 2.51 8.48 11.67
N VAL A 34 1.73 8.95 10.69
CA VAL A 34 2.17 9.25 9.33
C VAL A 34 1.98 10.73 8.99
N SER A 35 2.66 11.22 7.96
CA SER A 35 2.54 12.62 7.51
C SER A 35 1.16 12.94 6.93
N ILE A 36 0.52 11.96 6.27
CA ILE A 36 -0.85 12.10 5.76
C ILE A 36 -1.55 10.74 5.77
N SER A 37 -2.83 10.72 6.11
CA SER A 37 -3.67 9.54 6.05
C SER A 37 -4.94 9.82 5.26
N LYS A 38 -5.37 8.86 4.45
CA LYS A 38 -6.66 8.89 3.73
C LYS A 38 -7.36 7.54 3.88
N THR A 39 -8.69 7.58 4.01
CA THR A 39 -9.52 6.38 4.09
C THR A 39 -10.44 6.32 2.89
N TYR A 40 -10.56 5.14 2.30
CA TYR A 40 -11.45 4.85 1.18
C TYR A 40 -12.39 3.70 1.53
N SER A 41 -13.64 3.77 1.07
CA SER A 41 -14.59 2.67 1.14
C SER A 41 -14.38 1.70 -0.03
N ARG A 42 -15.11 0.57 -0.03
CA ARG A 42 -15.11 -0.40 -1.14
C ARG A 42 -15.55 0.23 -2.46
N GLU A 43 -16.57 1.09 -2.41
CA GLU A 43 -17.13 1.78 -3.57
C GLU A 43 -16.12 2.75 -4.19
N ASP A 44 -15.21 3.28 -3.37
CA ASP A 44 -14.14 4.20 -3.77
C ASP A 44 -12.78 3.50 -3.94
N ALA A 45 -12.74 2.17 -3.98
CA ALA A 45 -11.51 1.37 -4.10
C ALA A 45 -10.61 1.83 -5.25
N LYS A 46 -11.20 2.12 -6.42
CA LYS A 46 -10.49 2.65 -7.59
C LYS A 46 -9.83 3.99 -7.30
N LYS A 47 -10.50 4.89 -6.58
CA LYS A 47 -9.91 6.19 -6.20
C LYS A 47 -8.76 6.02 -5.22
N GLY A 48 -8.87 5.07 -4.29
CA GLY A 48 -7.79 4.71 -3.38
C GLY A 48 -6.56 4.18 -4.13
N PHE A 49 -6.77 3.32 -5.14
CA PHE A 49 -5.68 2.82 -5.97
C PHE A 49 -5.03 3.93 -6.83
N GLU A 50 -5.81 4.84 -7.42
CA GLU A 50 -5.24 6.01 -8.11
C GLU A 50 -4.43 6.92 -7.16
N GLN A 51 -4.90 7.08 -5.92
CA GLN A 51 -4.18 7.84 -4.90
C GLN A 51 -2.86 7.18 -4.52
N LEU A 52 -2.83 5.84 -4.41
CA LEU A 52 -1.61 5.06 -4.19
C LEU A 52 -0.59 5.33 -5.29
N LYS A 53 -1.00 5.14 -6.55
CA LYS A 53 -0.13 5.39 -7.71
C LYS A 53 0.46 6.80 -7.66
N ARG A 54 -0.38 7.82 -7.44
CA ARG A 54 0.07 9.21 -7.33
C ARG A 54 1.09 9.43 -6.21
N TRP A 55 0.88 8.85 -5.03
CA TRP A 55 1.81 8.99 -3.92
C TRP A 55 3.13 8.27 -4.18
N CYS A 56 3.09 7.11 -4.81
CA CYS A 56 4.29 6.40 -5.24
C CYS A 56 5.11 7.15 -6.30
N SER A 57 4.48 7.88 -7.21
CA SER A 57 5.18 8.57 -8.32
C SER A 57 5.70 9.98 -8.00
N THR A 58 5.40 10.55 -6.84
CA THR A 58 5.70 11.98 -6.54
C THR A 58 7.00 12.21 -5.79
N SER A 59 7.74 11.15 -5.45
CA SER A 59 8.91 11.16 -4.54
C SER A 59 8.66 11.90 -3.21
N ALA A 60 7.39 12.16 -2.90
CA ALA A 60 6.98 13.01 -1.78
C ALA A 60 7.00 12.25 -0.46
N PHE A 61 7.05 10.92 -0.51
CA PHE A 61 7.05 10.02 0.63
C PHE A 61 8.19 9.01 0.47
N GLU A 62 8.82 8.67 1.58
CA GLU A 62 9.81 7.59 1.66
C GLU A 62 9.12 6.24 1.87
N VAL A 63 7.97 6.26 2.57
CA VAL A 63 7.16 5.08 2.87
C VAL A 63 5.69 5.38 2.58
N VAL A 64 5.04 4.50 1.83
CA VAL A 64 3.59 4.51 1.66
C VAL A 64 3.04 3.25 2.29
N VAL A 65 2.07 3.37 3.18
CA VAL A 65 1.41 2.25 3.85
C VAL A 65 0.03 2.06 3.25
N LEU A 66 -0.33 0.81 2.98
CA LEU A 66 -1.59 0.40 2.39
C LEU A 66 -2.25 -0.62 3.31
N ALA A 67 -3.26 -0.19 4.05
CA ALA A 67 -3.94 -1.00 5.05
C ALA A 67 -5.20 -1.67 4.49
N ASN A 68 -5.32 -2.97 4.73
CA ASN A 68 -6.40 -3.86 4.29
C ASN A 68 -6.62 -3.88 2.78
N PHE A 69 -5.54 -3.92 2.00
CA PHE A 69 -5.61 -3.87 0.54
C PHE A 69 -6.17 -5.13 -0.15
N SER A 70 -6.15 -6.26 0.52
CA SER A 70 -6.73 -7.48 -0.05
C SER A 70 -8.24 -7.34 -0.27
N SER A 71 -8.94 -6.64 0.63
CA SER A 71 -10.40 -6.56 0.65
C SER A 71 -10.97 -5.80 -0.54
N MET A 72 -10.16 -4.96 -1.21
CA MET A 72 -10.60 -4.26 -2.41
C MET A 72 -10.18 -4.87 -3.74
N LEU A 73 -9.40 -5.95 -3.76
CA LEU A 73 -9.08 -6.66 -5.01
C LEU A 73 -10.33 -7.02 -5.86
N PRO A 74 -11.51 -7.35 -5.28
CA PRO A 74 -12.73 -7.57 -6.07
C PRO A 74 -13.36 -6.30 -6.68
N PHE A 75 -13.00 -5.12 -6.18
CA PHE A 75 -13.59 -3.83 -6.56
C PHE A 75 -12.67 -2.99 -7.47
N VAL A 76 -11.44 -3.46 -7.66
CA VAL A 76 -10.45 -2.92 -8.58
C VAL A 76 -10.12 -4.01 -9.61
N ASP A 77 -9.54 -3.65 -10.74
CA ASP A 77 -9.04 -4.66 -11.68
C ASP A 77 -7.83 -5.38 -11.06
N LYS A 78 -8.06 -6.57 -10.47
CA LYS A 78 -7.03 -7.36 -9.79
C LYS A 78 -5.83 -7.62 -10.70
N ALA A 79 -6.05 -7.96 -11.98
CA ALA A 79 -4.96 -8.25 -12.91
C ALA A 79 -4.08 -7.02 -13.11
N HIS A 80 -4.70 -5.86 -13.34
CA HIS A 80 -4.00 -4.58 -13.46
C HIS A 80 -3.24 -4.20 -12.18
N VAL A 81 -3.82 -4.46 -11.01
CA VAL A 81 -3.16 -4.20 -9.72
C VAL A 81 -1.91 -5.06 -9.54
N LEU A 82 -2.00 -6.37 -9.81
CA LEU A 82 -0.87 -7.28 -9.68
C LEU A 82 0.25 -6.94 -10.67
N GLU A 83 -0.09 -6.61 -11.91
CA GLU A 83 0.85 -6.15 -12.93
C GLU A 83 1.57 -4.88 -12.46
N TRP A 84 0.81 -3.87 -12.00
CA TRP A 84 1.40 -2.61 -11.51
C TRP A 84 2.35 -2.83 -10.33
N LEU A 85 1.98 -3.67 -9.36
CA LEU A 85 2.85 -3.98 -8.22
C LEU A 85 4.13 -4.70 -8.66
N SER A 86 4.02 -5.63 -9.60
CA SER A 86 5.16 -6.35 -10.16
C SER A 86 6.14 -5.41 -10.86
N ASP A 87 5.64 -4.51 -11.70
CA ASP A 87 6.47 -3.57 -12.46
C ASP A 87 7.29 -2.65 -11.56
N HIS A 88 6.71 -2.23 -10.42
CA HIS A 88 7.32 -1.24 -9.54
C HIS A 88 8.14 -1.84 -8.38
N ALA A 89 8.11 -3.16 -8.19
CA ALA A 89 8.77 -3.82 -7.05
C ALA A 89 10.30 -3.62 -6.99
N SER A 90 10.91 -3.36 -8.15
CA SER A 90 12.36 -3.16 -8.34
C SER A 90 12.77 -1.74 -8.70
N GLU A 91 11.83 -0.80 -8.82
CA GLU A 91 12.13 0.57 -9.19
C GLU A 91 12.85 1.34 -8.07
N TRP A 92 13.95 2.02 -8.42
CA TRP A 92 14.81 2.64 -7.41
C TRP A 92 14.16 3.86 -6.74
N GLU A 93 13.45 4.68 -7.53
CA GLU A 93 12.72 5.89 -7.09
C GLU A 93 11.41 5.57 -6.38
N PHE A 94 10.98 4.31 -6.43
CA PHE A 94 9.75 3.88 -5.78
C PHE A 94 9.92 3.92 -4.25
N PRO A 95 8.96 4.51 -3.52
CA PRO A 95 8.99 4.49 -2.07
C PRO A 95 8.91 3.07 -1.55
N THR A 96 9.21 2.88 -0.26
CA THR A 96 8.88 1.60 0.36
C THR A 96 7.36 1.51 0.50
N LEU A 97 6.72 0.58 -0.21
CA LEU A 97 5.30 0.30 -0.08
C LEU A 97 5.11 -0.83 0.95
N VAL A 98 4.47 -0.51 2.06
CA VAL A 98 4.19 -1.46 3.14
C VAL A 98 2.71 -1.80 3.12
N MET A 99 2.38 -3.06 2.90
CA MET A 99 1.03 -3.57 2.93
C MET A 99 0.77 -4.24 4.28
N VAL A 100 -0.31 -3.82 4.93
CA VAL A 100 -0.73 -4.31 6.25
C VAL A 100 -2.15 -4.79 6.15
N GLY A 101 -2.50 -5.90 6.78
CA GLY A 101 -3.86 -6.44 6.79
C GLY A 101 -3.89 -7.91 6.42
N GLU A 102 -5.03 -8.56 6.58
CA GLU A 102 -5.19 -9.97 6.24
C GLU A 102 -5.24 -10.16 4.71
N CYS A 103 -4.63 -11.22 4.17
CA CYS A 103 -4.72 -11.54 2.76
C CYS A 103 -4.82 -13.05 2.58
N GLU A 104 -5.93 -13.50 1.98
CA GLU A 104 -6.15 -14.90 1.62
C GLU A 104 -5.88 -15.17 0.13
N ASP A 105 -5.54 -14.13 -0.63
CA ASP A 105 -5.33 -14.23 -2.07
C ASP A 105 -3.92 -14.74 -2.40
N GLY A 106 -3.85 -16.00 -2.82
CA GLY A 106 -2.57 -16.67 -3.10
C GLY A 106 -1.77 -16.05 -4.25
N ASP A 107 -2.40 -15.38 -5.22
CA ASP A 107 -1.66 -14.71 -6.30
C ASP A 107 -1.07 -13.38 -5.84
N PHE A 108 -1.78 -12.68 -4.96
CA PHE A 108 -1.29 -11.48 -4.31
C PHE A 108 -0.09 -11.77 -3.41
N LEU A 109 -0.16 -12.84 -2.61
CA LEU A 109 0.92 -13.23 -1.70
C LEU A 109 2.21 -13.63 -2.43
N LYS A 110 2.13 -14.17 -3.66
CA LYS A 110 3.31 -14.53 -4.46
C LYS A 110 4.19 -13.33 -4.87
N LEU A 111 3.68 -12.11 -4.75
CA LEU A 111 4.44 -10.89 -5.06
C LEU A 111 5.47 -10.52 -3.97
N PHE A 112 5.33 -11.05 -2.75
CA PHE A 112 6.13 -10.68 -1.58
C PHE A 112 7.08 -11.78 -1.12
#